data_AF-A0AAJ7LHB3-F1
#
_entry.id   AF-A0AAJ7LHB3-F1
#
_cell.length_a   1.000
_cell.length_b   1.000
_cell.length_c   1.000
_cell.angle_alpha   90.00
_cell.angle_beta   90.00
_cell.angle_gamma   90.00
#
_symmetry.space_group_name_H-M   'P 1'
#
loop_
_entity.id
_entity.type
_entity.pdbx_description
1 polymer ?
#
loop_
_entity_poly.entity_id
_entity_poly.type
_entity_poly.pdbx_seq_one_letter_code
_entity_poly.pdbx_strand_id
1 'polypeptide(L)'
;MNMHAVSPVCCSVSAGRPLGQKKQTGSFNERRELQTLSWRERIERGYYATWIQRHCTEAGGTGCLLEGPLSERHVDSWYVLVGAALPALRNSPFCEGGLLNHLNEALMDTEVDWTRVPPCDSCRVVCAASILSSITGICAFKGNSDGNKEKRQCLVFGSRSVWGACESQFGDLVLTFSAEPSFAQRGCITLHDGEPLYQQELLGCVVFSLQTLNSGDALLLPVFSALTRVTAALVLCLHVCFRSVTFRCPPPSGAVGTVLVCVGFCPEAAARILPLLTDVHHCMSQLLRGEEGKSQSCGSDRQVLQFVPMEELLTGGLTEFLWTMNSEIIQQKLHLLMQT
;
A
#
# COMPACT_ATOMS: atom_id res chain seq x y z
N MET A 1 51.55 38.18 22.86
CA MET A 1 50.63 37.09 23.23
C MET A 1 49.47 37.11 22.25
N ASN A 2 49.62 36.39 21.13
CA ASN A 2 48.57 36.20 20.13
C ASN A 2 48.04 34.78 20.28
N MET A 3 46.74 34.63 20.56
CA MET A 3 46.11 33.31 20.59
C MET A 3 45.85 32.82 19.17
N HIS A 4 46.30 31.60 18.90
CA HIS A 4 46.06 30.86 17.68
C HIS A 4 44.56 30.59 17.50
N ALA A 5 44.03 30.96 16.34
CA ALA A 5 42.74 30.49 15.85
C ALA A 5 42.91 29.04 15.34
N VAL A 6 42.16 28.11 15.91
CA VAL A 6 42.00 26.75 15.39
C VAL A 6 40.54 26.60 14.99
N SER A 7 40.28 26.54 13.69
CA SER A 7 38.97 26.20 13.14
C SER A 7 38.81 24.68 13.12
N PRO A 8 37.73 24.10 13.67
CA PRO A 8 37.44 22.69 13.44
C PRO A 8 36.74 22.51 12.09
N VAL A 9 37.35 21.67 11.25
CA VAL A 9 36.76 21.13 10.03
C VAL A 9 35.68 20.13 10.47
N CYS A 10 34.41 20.46 10.26
CA CYS A 10 33.32 19.51 10.45
C CYS A 10 32.92 18.97 9.08
N CYS A 11 33.40 17.77 8.78
CA CYS A 11 32.97 16.97 7.63
C CYS A 11 31.48 16.66 7.78
N SER A 12 30.65 17.23 6.91
CA SER A 12 29.24 16.90 6.78
C SER A 12 29.09 15.53 6.12
N VAL A 13 29.08 14.46 6.93
CA VAL A 13 28.54 13.17 6.51
C VAL A 13 27.05 13.20 6.86
N SER A 14 26.22 13.30 5.82
CA SER A 14 24.77 13.15 5.93
C SER A 14 24.43 11.70 6.26
N ALA A 15 24.61 11.30 7.53
CA ALA A 15 24.10 10.05 8.05
C ALA A 15 22.57 10.14 8.05
N GLY A 16 21.91 9.25 7.31
CA GLY A 16 20.47 9.15 7.20
C GLY A 16 19.81 9.18 8.58
N ARG A 17 18.73 9.97 8.67
CA ARG A 17 17.97 10.19 9.91
C ARG A 17 17.40 8.83 10.37
N PRO A 18 17.55 8.43 11.65
CA PRO A 18 16.99 7.17 12.13
C PRO A 18 15.47 7.15 11.96
N LEU A 19 14.98 6.14 11.22
CA LEU A 19 13.56 5.84 11.06
C LEU A 19 12.97 5.51 12.44
N GLY A 20 11.92 6.24 12.84
CA GLY A 20 11.16 5.93 14.06
C GLY A 20 11.43 6.79 15.29
N GLN A 21 12.24 7.86 15.22
CA GLN A 21 12.21 8.85 16.29
C GLN A 21 10.82 9.49 16.34
N LYS A 22 10.07 9.23 17.42
CA LYS A 22 8.90 10.03 17.80
C LYS A 22 9.36 11.48 17.83
N LYS A 23 9.03 12.28 16.81
CA LYS A 23 9.21 13.72 16.84
C LYS A 23 8.38 14.22 18.02
N GLN A 24 9.01 14.41 19.16
CA GLN A 24 8.39 15.07 20.29
C GLN A 24 8.30 16.55 19.93
N THR A 25 7.24 16.93 19.24
CA THR A 25 6.90 18.32 18.98
C THR A 25 6.17 18.90 20.19
N GLY A 26 6.35 20.20 20.41
CA GLY A 26 5.69 20.94 21.49
C GLY A 26 6.29 20.76 22.89
N SER A 27 5.78 21.56 23.83
CA SER A 27 6.11 21.46 25.25
C SER A 27 5.44 20.25 25.91
N PHE A 28 5.91 19.83 27.08
CA PHE A 28 5.26 18.76 27.86
C PHE A 28 3.79 19.11 28.19
N ASN A 29 3.52 20.39 28.52
CA ASN A 29 2.19 20.86 28.86
C ASN A 29 1.25 20.82 27.64
N GLU A 30 1.71 21.28 26.47
CA GLU A 30 0.95 21.18 25.22
C GLU A 30 0.60 19.73 24.89
N ARG A 31 1.54 18.81 25.06
CA ARG A 31 1.28 17.37 24.86
C ARG A 31 0.26 16.82 25.85
N ARG A 32 0.31 17.26 27.10
CA ARG A 32 -0.63 16.82 28.14
C ARG A 32 -2.04 17.38 27.90
N GLU A 33 -2.15 18.63 27.43
CA GLU A 33 -3.42 19.22 27.04
C GLU A 33 -4.03 18.49 25.85
N LEU A 34 -3.24 18.22 24.79
CA LEU A 34 -3.72 17.48 23.63
C LEU A 34 -4.28 16.09 24.01
N GLN A 35 -3.67 15.39 24.97
CA GLN A 35 -4.14 14.08 25.42
C GLN A 35 -5.54 14.09 26.07
N THR A 36 -6.04 15.25 26.51
CA THR A 36 -7.38 15.38 27.09
C THR A 36 -8.47 15.67 26.05
N LEU A 37 -8.09 15.95 24.81
CA LEU A 37 -8.99 16.31 23.73
C LEU A 37 -9.51 15.09 22.98
N SER A 38 -10.67 15.22 22.35
CA SER A 38 -11.18 14.24 21.39
C SER A 38 -10.20 14.04 20.23
N TRP A 39 -10.34 12.93 19.50
CA TRP A 39 -9.45 12.66 18.35
C TRP A 39 -9.55 13.76 17.28
N ARG A 40 -10.75 14.32 17.06
CA ARG A 40 -10.98 15.43 16.10
C ARG A 40 -10.25 16.69 16.51
N GLU A 41 -10.46 17.14 17.74
CA GLU A 41 -9.79 18.33 18.29
C GLU A 41 -8.27 18.16 18.31
N ARG A 42 -7.77 16.94 18.56
CA ARG A 42 -6.33 16.63 18.47
C ARG A 42 -5.77 16.74 17.07
N ILE A 43 -6.52 16.34 16.05
CA ILE A 43 -6.11 16.52 14.66
C ILE A 43 -6.11 18.00 14.31
N GLU A 44 -7.18 18.74 14.64
CA GLU A 44 -7.32 20.17 14.31
C GLU A 44 -6.26 21.05 14.96
N ARG A 45 -5.87 20.73 16.20
CA ARG A 45 -4.83 21.45 16.94
C ARG A 45 -3.45 20.79 16.82
N GLY A 46 -3.36 19.70 16.07
CA GLY A 46 -2.20 18.85 15.96
C GLY A 46 -1.28 19.22 14.80
N TYR A 47 -0.15 18.54 14.75
CA TYR A 47 0.88 18.74 13.72
C TYR A 47 0.36 18.44 12.29
N TYR A 48 -0.57 17.51 12.13
CA TYR A 48 -1.09 17.09 10.82
C TYR A 48 -2.34 17.85 10.36
N ALA A 49 -2.83 18.84 11.12
CA ALA A 49 -4.11 19.53 10.88
C ALA A 49 -4.29 19.97 9.42
N THR A 50 -3.36 20.81 8.94
CA THR A 50 -3.42 21.39 7.60
C THR A 50 -3.31 20.34 6.49
N TRP A 51 -2.59 19.25 6.75
CA TRP A 51 -2.41 18.19 5.77
C TRP A 51 -3.61 17.25 5.70
N ILE A 52 -4.23 16.91 6.83
CA ILE A 52 -5.48 16.11 6.87
C ILE A 52 -6.66 16.91 6.31
N GLN A 53 -6.75 18.21 6.58
CA GLN A 53 -7.82 19.06 6.05
C GLN A 53 -7.68 19.35 4.55
N ARG A 54 -6.48 19.19 3.97
CA ARG A 54 -6.25 19.39 2.54
C ARG A 54 -7.03 18.37 1.71
N HIS A 55 -7.78 18.84 0.72
CA HIS A 55 -8.48 17.97 -0.23
C HIS A 55 -7.50 17.13 -1.06
N CYS A 56 -7.88 15.87 -1.30
CA CYS A 56 -7.14 14.96 -2.15
C CYS A 56 -7.14 15.47 -3.59
N THR A 57 -5.96 15.45 -4.21
CA THR A 57 -5.76 15.87 -5.61
C THR A 57 -5.34 14.68 -6.45
N GLU A 58 -5.64 14.70 -7.75
CA GLU A 58 -5.26 13.63 -8.69
C GLU A 58 -3.75 13.33 -8.72
N ALA A 59 -2.92 14.28 -8.30
CA ALA A 59 -1.46 14.13 -8.27
C ALA A 59 -0.93 13.31 -7.08
N GLY A 60 -1.77 12.95 -6.10
CA GLY A 60 -1.36 12.17 -4.92
C GLY A 60 -0.67 10.86 -5.34
N GLY A 61 0.59 10.68 -4.93
CA GLY A 61 1.40 9.50 -5.26
C GLY A 61 2.10 9.48 -6.63
N THR A 62 1.82 10.44 -7.54
CA THR A 62 2.35 10.43 -8.93
C THR A 62 3.88 10.44 -9.03
N GLY A 63 4.55 11.02 -8.04
CA GLY A 63 6.02 11.13 -8.02
C GLY A 63 6.73 9.91 -7.43
N CYS A 64 5.98 8.92 -6.92
CA CYS A 64 6.55 7.78 -6.23
C CYS A 64 6.54 6.54 -7.14
N LEU A 65 7.73 6.16 -7.60
CA LEU A 65 7.93 5.11 -8.59
C LEU A 65 8.99 4.12 -8.09
N LEU A 66 8.65 2.84 -8.12
CA LEU A 66 9.60 1.76 -7.97
C LEU A 66 10.01 1.26 -9.35
N GLU A 67 11.26 1.48 -9.71
CA GLU A 67 11.83 0.94 -10.94
C GLU A 67 12.31 -0.50 -10.72
N GLY A 68 11.90 -1.40 -11.60
CA GLY A 68 12.29 -2.80 -11.58
C GLY A 68 12.61 -3.33 -12.98
N PRO A 69 12.67 -4.66 -13.15
CA PRO A 69 12.63 -5.66 -12.08
C PRO A 69 13.89 -5.55 -11.21
N LEU A 70 13.76 -5.80 -9.91
CA LEU A 70 14.94 -5.90 -9.03
C LEU A 70 15.79 -7.10 -9.47
N SER A 71 17.03 -6.83 -9.84
CA SER A 71 18.03 -7.88 -10.08
C SER A 71 18.51 -8.43 -8.73
N GLU A 72 18.69 -9.75 -8.62
CA GLU A 72 19.32 -10.43 -7.48
C GLU A 72 18.69 -10.13 -6.10
N ARG A 73 17.52 -10.74 -5.82
CA ARG A 73 17.06 -10.94 -4.43
C ARG A 73 17.24 -12.40 -4.03
N HIS A 74 17.71 -12.63 -2.81
CA HIS A 74 17.91 -13.96 -2.25
C HIS A 74 16.57 -14.54 -1.78
N VAL A 75 15.71 -14.90 -2.74
CA VAL A 75 14.41 -15.55 -2.48
C VAL A 75 14.57 -16.79 -1.60
N ASP A 76 15.72 -17.48 -1.71
CA ASP A 76 16.07 -18.65 -0.87
C ASP A 76 16.15 -18.33 0.63
N SER A 77 16.27 -17.05 1.00
CA SER A 77 16.28 -16.60 2.40
C SER A 77 14.89 -16.26 2.95
N TRP A 78 13.85 -16.29 2.10
CA TRP A 78 12.48 -15.98 2.49
C TRP A 78 11.87 -17.15 3.26
N TYR A 79 11.09 -16.84 4.29
CA TYR A 79 10.54 -17.85 5.19
C TYR A 79 9.18 -17.43 5.73
N VAL A 80 8.27 -18.39 5.87
CA VAL A 80 6.92 -18.15 6.41
C VAL A 80 6.96 -18.15 7.93
N LEU A 81 6.59 -17.01 8.53
CA LEU A 81 6.40 -16.85 9.96
C LEU A 81 4.91 -16.86 10.28
N VAL A 82 4.45 -17.92 10.95
CA VAL A 82 3.08 -18.03 11.48
C VAL A 82 3.10 -17.69 12.96
N GLY A 83 2.26 -16.76 13.39
CA GLY A 83 2.11 -16.38 14.80
C GLY A 83 0.65 -16.21 15.18
N ALA A 84 0.42 -15.62 16.35
CA ALA A 84 -0.93 -15.28 16.80
C ALA A 84 -1.58 -14.26 15.86
N ALA A 85 -2.90 -14.36 15.67
CA ALA A 85 -3.64 -13.34 14.94
C ALA A 85 -3.47 -11.96 15.58
N LEU A 86 -3.40 -10.95 14.72
CA LEU A 86 -3.23 -9.57 15.13
C LEU A 86 -4.56 -9.12 15.74
N PRO A 87 -4.57 -8.60 16.98
CA PRO A 87 -5.79 -8.05 17.57
C PRO A 87 -6.07 -6.63 17.06
N ALA A 88 -5.03 -5.89 16.68
CA ALA A 88 -5.06 -4.54 16.14
C ALA A 88 -3.69 -4.19 15.54
N LEU A 89 -3.64 -3.33 14.53
CA LEU A 89 -2.39 -2.80 13.99
C LEU A 89 -2.09 -1.42 14.61
N ARG A 90 -1.27 -1.43 15.66
CA ARG A 90 -0.92 -0.22 16.43
C ARG A 90 0.33 0.50 15.94
N ASN A 91 1.18 -0.20 15.20
CA ASN A 91 2.41 0.33 14.66
C ASN A 91 2.72 -0.37 13.34
N SER A 92 3.40 0.36 12.46
CA SER A 92 3.95 -0.16 11.24
C SER A 92 5.26 0.57 10.96
N PRO A 93 6.33 -0.13 10.54
CA PRO A 93 7.56 0.52 10.08
C PRO A 93 7.37 1.18 8.71
N PHE A 94 6.23 0.95 8.05
CA PHE A 94 5.91 1.42 6.71
C PHE A 94 5.01 2.66 6.71
N CYS A 95 4.85 3.35 7.85
CA CYS A 95 4.08 4.58 7.93
C CYS A 95 4.56 5.49 9.07
N GLU A 96 4.03 6.71 9.13
CA GLU A 96 4.27 7.61 10.25
C GLU A 96 3.38 7.23 11.43
N GLY A 97 3.99 6.78 12.53
CA GLY A 97 3.25 6.24 13.68
C GLY A 97 2.25 7.22 14.31
N GLY A 98 2.53 8.53 14.29
CA GLY A 98 1.58 9.54 14.78
C GLY A 98 0.30 9.57 13.97
N LEU A 99 0.42 9.47 12.65
CA LEU A 99 -0.70 9.48 11.73
C LEU A 99 -1.56 8.20 11.85
N LEU A 100 -0.91 7.03 11.95
CA LEU A 100 -1.60 5.76 12.19
C LEU A 100 -2.37 5.76 13.52
N ASN A 101 -1.81 6.37 14.57
CA ASN A 101 -2.49 6.50 15.85
C ASN A 101 -3.77 7.32 15.73
N HIS A 102 -3.73 8.46 15.04
CA HIS A 102 -4.93 9.26 14.80
C HIS A 102 -6.02 8.47 14.06
N LEU A 103 -5.64 7.70 13.03
CA LEU A 103 -6.60 6.86 12.31
C LEU A 103 -7.19 5.78 13.21
N ASN A 104 -6.36 5.08 13.99
CA ASN A 104 -6.84 4.07 14.93
C ASN A 104 -7.80 4.65 15.96
N GLU A 105 -7.53 5.84 16.48
CA GLU A 105 -8.42 6.53 17.43
C GLU A 105 -9.76 6.87 16.79
N ALA A 106 -9.76 7.44 15.59
CA ALA A 106 -10.99 7.75 14.86
C ALA A 106 -11.83 6.50 14.58
N LEU A 107 -11.19 5.39 14.21
CA LEU A 107 -11.84 4.11 13.93
C LEU A 107 -12.35 3.37 15.17
N MET A 108 -11.79 3.65 16.36
CA MET A 108 -12.30 3.10 17.63
C MET A 108 -13.49 3.89 18.16
N ASP A 109 -13.54 5.19 17.86
CA ASP A 109 -14.59 6.11 18.31
C ASP A 109 -15.86 6.02 17.45
N THR A 110 -15.70 5.74 16.15
CA THR A 110 -16.81 5.69 15.17
C THR A 110 -16.96 4.27 14.60
N GLU A 111 -18.17 3.72 14.60
CA GLU A 111 -18.48 2.53 13.77
C GLU A 111 -18.52 2.96 12.30
N VAL A 112 -17.38 2.90 11.63
CA VAL A 112 -17.23 3.35 10.24
C VAL A 112 -17.56 2.20 9.28
N ASP A 113 -18.60 2.39 8.47
CA ASP A 113 -18.82 1.61 7.25
C ASP A 113 -18.28 2.41 6.06
N TRP A 114 -17.11 2.04 5.55
CA TRP A 114 -16.46 2.72 4.43
C TRP A 114 -17.28 2.73 3.14
N THR A 115 -18.28 1.87 3.01
CA THR A 115 -19.20 1.87 1.85
C THR A 115 -20.25 2.98 1.95
N ARG A 116 -20.46 3.52 3.15
CA ARG A 116 -21.46 4.55 3.45
C ARG A 116 -20.86 5.92 3.70
N VAL A 117 -19.54 6.01 3.86
CA VAL A 117 -18.85 7.29 4.02
C VAL A 117 -19.04 8.08 2.72
N PRO A 118 -19.69 9.26 2.78
CA PRO A 118 -19.91 10.06 1.58
C PRO A 118 -18.56 10.52 1.02
N PRO A 119 -18.41 10.57 -0.32
CA PRO A 119 -17.22 11.17 -0.92
C PRO A 119 -17.16 12.66 -0.58
N CYS A 120 -15.95 13.20 -0.55
CA CYS A 120 -15.75 14.64 -0.43
C CYS A 120 -16.00 15.33 -1.79
N ASP A 121 -16.97 16.24 -1.87
CA ASP A 121 -17.31 16.99 -3.11
C ASP A 121 -16.15 17.87 -3.63
N SER A 122 -15.22 18.24 -2.75
CA SER A 122 -14.07 19.07 -3.11
C SER A 122 -12.81 18.25 -3.44
N CYS A 123 -12.78 16.95 -3.12
CA CYS A 123 -11.69 16.08 -3.52
C CYS A 123 -11.81 15.73 -4.99
N ARG A 124 -10.69 15.77 -5.73
CA ARG A 124 -10.64 15.28 -7.10
C ARG A 124 -10.21 13.84 -7.09
N VAL A 125 -11.17 12.94 -7.31
CA VAL A 125 -10.90 11.51 -7.45
C VAL A 125 -10.15 11.26 -8.75
N VAL A 126 -9.10 10.44 -8.70
CA VAL A 126 -8.37 10.05 -9.91
C VAL A 126 -9.31 9.29 -10.84
N CYS A 127 -9.50 9.76 -12.07
CA CYS A 127 -10.37 9.05 -13.02
C CYS A 127 -9.63 7.85 -13.66
N ALA A 128 -10.40 6.82 -14.04
CA ALA A 128 -9.85 5.63 -14.69
C ALA A 128 -9.02 5.96 -15.94
N ALA A 129 -9.47 6.93 -16.74
CA ALA A 129 -8.75 7.41 -17.93
C ALA A 129 -7.34 7.95 -17.60
N SER A 130 -7.17 8.67 -16.49
CA SER A 130 -5.87 9.21 -16.06
C SER A 130 -4.90 8.10 -15.62
N ILE A 131 -5.41 7.04 -15.01
CA ILE A 131 -4.60 5.88 -14.63
C ILE A 131 -4.17 5.11 -15.87
N LEU A 132 -5.10 4.85 -16.79
CA LEU A 132 -4.83 4.15 -18.06
C LEU A 132 -3.85 4.94 -18.95
N SER A 133 -3.95 6.28 -19.00
CA SER A 133 -2.99 7.12 -19.72
C SER A 133 -1.59 7.08 -19.11
N SER A 134 -1.50 6.92 -17.78
CA SER A 134 -0.21 6.73 -17.11
C SER A 134 0.46 5.41 -17.55
N ILE A 135 -0.32 4.33 -17.72
CA ILE A 135 0.19 3.06 -18.22
C ILE A 135 0.73 3.22 -19.65
N THR A 136 -0.04 3.84 -20.56
CA THR A 136 0.40 4.01 -21.94
C THR A 136 1.63 4.92 -22.04
N GLY A 137 1.72 5.96 -21.22
CA GLY A 137 2.91 6.82 -21.11
C GLY A 137 4.16 6.06 -20.65
N ILE A 138 4.06 5.26 -19.59
CA ILE A 138 5.18 4.43 -19.09
C ILE A 138 5.59 3.40 -20.15
N CYS A 139 4.61 2.78 -20.81
CA CYS A 139 4.82 1.80 -21.88
C CYS A 139 5.56 2.39 -23.09
N ALA A 140 5.24 3.63 -23.48
CA ALA A 140 5.88 4.33 -24.59
C ALA A 140 7.32 4.77 -24.26
N PHE A 141 7.57 5.17 -23.01
CA PHE A 141 8.88 5.63 -22.57
C PHE A 141 9.91 4.49 -22.45
N LYS A 142 9.46 3.28 -22.10
CA LYS A 142 10.32 2.09 -21.90
C LYS A 142 10.22 1.06 -23.05
N GLY A 143 9.75 1.49 -24.23
CA GLY A 143 9.57 0.63 -25.40
C GLY A 143 10.88 0.06 -25.95
N ASN A 144 10.94 -1.26 -26.08
CA ASN A 144 11.95 -1.96 -26.88
C ASN A 144 11.95 -1.41 -28.31
N SER A 145 13.14 -1.27 -28.88
CA SER A 145 13.43 -0.81 -30.25
C SER A 145 12.90 -1.72 -31.38
N ASP A 146 12.07 -2.72 -31.08
CA ASP A 146 11.46 -3.59 -32.10
C ASP A 146 10.06 -3.10 -32.45
N GLY A 147 9.92 -2.64 -33.69
CA GLY A 147 8.74 -1.94 -34.24
C GLY A 147 7.45 -2.75 -34.38
N ASN A 148 7.24 -3.80 -33.59
CA ASN A 148 5.98 -4.54 -33.57
C ASN A 148 5.05 -3.99 -32.47
N LYS A 149 4.00 -3.26 -32.88
CA LYS A 149 2.96 -2.75 -31.96
C LYS A 149 2.04 -3.89 -31.53
N GLU A 150 2.56 -4.80 -30.71
CA GLU A 150 1.72 -5.81 -30.07
C GLU A 150 0.80 -5.14 -29.05
N LYS A 151 -0.48 -5.52 -29.10
CA LYS A 151 -1.47 -5.06 -28.11
C LYS A 151 -1.07 -5.60 -26.74
N ARG A 152 -0.92 -4.70 -25.77
CA ARG A 152 -0.59 -5.09 -24.40
C ARG A 152 -1.86 -5.37 -23.62
N GLN A 153 -1.82 -6.35 -22.73
CA GLN A 153 -2.95 -6.61 -21.84
C GLN A 153 -2.75 -5.87 -20.52
N CYS A 154 -3.86 -5.44 -19.93
CA CYS A 154 -3.91 -4.90 -18.58
C CYS A 154 -4.95 -5.70 -17.78
N LEU A 155 -4.48 -6.46 -16.80
CA LEU A 155 -5.35 -7.14 -15.86
C LEU A 155 -5.82 -6.14 -14.79
N VAL A 156 -7.12 -5.99 -14.67
CA VAL A 156 -7.78 -5.06 -13.76
C VAL A 156 -8.58 -5.86 -12.74
N PHE A 157 -8.18 -5.77 -11.48
CA PHE A 157 -9.02 -6.19 -10.36
C PHE A 157 -10.01 -5.06 -10.10
N GLY A 158 -11.25 -5.19 -10.57
CA GLY A 158 -12.24 -4.13 -10.49
C GLY A 158 -13.43 -4.27 -11.43
N SER A 159 -14.43 -3.42 -11.23
CA SER A 159 -15.64 -3.43 -12.04
C SER A 159 -15.42 -2.85 -13.44
N ARG A 160 -15.95 -3.55 -14.45
CA ARG A 160 -16.01 -3.04 -15.84
C ARG A 160 -16.78 -1.72 -15.96
N SER A 161 -17.71 -1.41 -15.06
CA SER A 161 -18.43 -0.12 -15.09
C SER A 161 -17.52 1.08 -14.86
N VAL A 162 -16.45 0.92 -14.07
CA VAL A 162 -15.51 2.01 -13.73
C VAL A 162 -14.44 2.15 -14.82
N TRP A 163 -13.92 1.04 -15.30
CA TRP A 163 -12.74 1.02 -16.17
C TRP A 163 -13.07 0.83 -17.66
N GLY A 164 -14.13 0.10 -17.99
CA GLY A 164 -14.49 -0.26 -19.36
C GLY A 164 -14.95 0.91 -20.22
N ALA A 165 -15.47 1.99 -19.62
CA ALA A 165 -15.90 3.19 -20.34
C ALA A 165 -14.74 3.88 -21.10
N CYS A 166 -13.50 3.63 -20.68
CA CYS A 166 -12.31 4.24 -21.25
C CYS A 166 -11.55 3.32 -22.23
N GLU A 167 -11.98 2.06 -22.40
CA GLU A 167 -11.25 1.05 -23.18
C GLU A 167 -11.05 1.47 -24.65
N SER A 168 -12.06 2.10 -25.26
CA SER A 168 -12.01 2.58 -26.65
C SER A 168 -11.02 3.73 -26.87
N GLN A 169 -10.57 4.40 -25.80
CA GLN A 169 -9.65 5.55 -25.88
C GLN A 169 -8.18 5.11 -25.97
N PHE A 170 -7.87 3.88 -25.56
CA PHE A 170 -6.51 3.36 -25.46
C PHE A 170 -6.33 2.14 -26.36
N GLY A 171 -6.49 2.31 -27.68
CA GLY A 171 -6.59 1.22 -28.67
C GLY A 171 -5.46 0.18 -28.72
N ASP A 172 -4.32 0.45 -28.09
CA ASP A 172 -3.18 -0.47 -27.95
C ASP A 172 -3.20 -1.29 -26.63
N LEU A 173 -4.17 -1.03 -25.73
CA LEU A 173 -4.32 -1.66 -24.42
C LEU A 173 -5.65 -2.45 -24.37
N VAL A 174 -5.57 -3.75 -24.05
CA VAL A 174 -6.74 -4.62 -23.88
C VAL A 174 -6.99 -4.85 -22.40
N LEU A 175 -8.19 -4.57 -21.90
CA LEU A 175 -8.52 -4.71 -20.48
C LEU A 175 -9.13 -6.09 -20.19
N THR A 176 -8.51 -6.84 -19.29
CA THR A 176 -9.06 -8.07 -18.71
C THR A 176 -9.49 -7.80 -17.27
N PHE A 177 -10.55 -8.44 -16.81
CA PHE A 177 -11.18 -8.13 -15.51
C PHE A 177 -11.18 -9.34 -14.60
N SER A 178 -10.87 -9.12 -13.32
CA SER A 178 -10.99 -10.11 -12.25
C SER A 178 -11.65 -9.49 -11.02
N ALA A 179 -12.15 -10.35 -10.13
CA ALA A 179 -12.81 -9.93 -8.90
C ALA A 179 -11.80 -9.35 -7.90
N GLU A 180 -12.11 -8.19 -7.32
CA GLU A 180 -11.31 -7.54 -6.29
C GLU A 180 -11.23 -8.37 -5.00
N PRO A 181 -10.15 -8.24 -4.20
CA PRO A 181 -10.12 -8.80 -2.86
C PRO A 181 -11.25 -8.20 -2.01
N SER A 182 -11.90 -9.02 -1.19
CA SER A 182 -12.99 -8.55 -0.34
C SER A 182 -12.42 -7.75 0.82
N PHE A 183 -12.86 -6.50 0.93
CA PHE A 183 -12.53 -5.66 2.07
C PHE A 183 -13.45 -6.00 3.23
N ALA A 184 -12.93 -6.21 4.44
CA ALA A 184 -13.78 -6.32 5.63
C ALA A 184 -14.55 -5.01 5.81
N GLN A 185 -15.86 -5.06 5.59
CA GLN A 185 -16.74 -3.87 5.58
C GLN A 185 -17.22 -3.49 6.99
N ARG A 186 -17.21 -4.43 7.94
CA ARG A 186 -17.67 -4.26 9.32
C ARG A 186 -16.87 -5.12 10.29
N GLY A 187 -16.58 -4.58 11.48
CA GLY A 187 -15.73 -5.22 12.47
C GLY A 187 -14.26 -5.26 12.03
N CYS A 188 -13.33 -5.29 12.98
CA CYS A 188 -11.89 -5.37 12.71
C CYS A 188 -11.26 -4.17 11.97
N ILE A 189 -11.86 -2.98 12.04
CA ILE A 189 -11.41 -1.79 11.28
C ILE A 189 -9.97 -1.36 11.64
N THR A 190 -9.52 -1.67 12.86
CA THR A 190 -8.16 -1.39 13.34
C THR A 190 -7.10 -2.39 12.84
N LEU A 191 -7.49 -3.46 12.15
CA LEU A 191 -6.53 -4.36 11.49
C LEU A 191 -6.00 -3.79 10.19
N HIS A 192 -6.71 -2.83 9.59
CA HIS A 192 -6.40 -2.29 8.27
C HIS A 192 -6.25 -3.39 7.21
N ASP A 193 -5.05 -3.61 6.68
CA ASP A 193 -4.68 -4.69 5.77
C ASP A 193 -4.20 -5.96 6.50
N GLY A 194 -4.47 -6.08 7.80
CA GLY A 194 -4.08 -7.19 8.68
C GLY A 194 -5.17 -8.21 8.95
N GLU A 195 -6.27 -8.15 8.22
CA GLU A 195 -7.35 -9.13 8.29
C GLU A 195 -6.95 -10.39 7.50
N PRO A 196 -7.00 -11.60 8.11
CA PRO A 196 -6.45 -12.82 7.49
C PRO A 196 -7.06 -13.18 6.13
N LEU A 197 -8.38 -13.03 5.97
CA LEU A 197 -9.05 -13.36 4.71
C LEU A 197 -8.62 -12.39 3.60
N TYR A 198 -8.62 -11.09 3.88
CA TYR A 198 -8.14 -10.05 2.97
C TYR A 198 -6.71 -10.32 2.49
N GLN A 199 -5.79 -10.66 3.41
CA GLN A 199 -4.40 -10.96 3.04
C GLN A 199 -4.29 -12.20 2.14
N GLN A 200 -5.08 -13.24 2.43
CA GLN A 200 -5.11 -14.45 1.62
C GLN A 200 -5.68 -14.19 0.23
N GLU A 201 -6.79 -13.45 0.12
CA GLU A 201 -7.41 -13.08 -1.16
C GLU A 201 -6.49 -12.17 -1.98
N LEU A 202 -5.86 -11.19 -1.34
CA LEU A 202 -4.91 -10.29 -2.00
C LEU A 202 -3.70 -11.06 -2.54
N LEU A 203 -3.14 -11.99 -1.76
CA LEU A 203 -2.07 -12.88 -2.24
C LEU A 203 -2.58 -13.77 -3.39
N GLY A 204 -3.81 -14.27 -3.32
CA GLY A 204 -4.45 -15.02 -4.41
C GLY A 204 -4.53 -14.20 -5.71
N CYS A 205 -4.89 -12.92 -5.61
CA CYS A 205 -4.89 -11.98 -6.75
C CYS A 205 -3.49 -11.83 -7.36
N VAL A 206 -2.46 -11.68 -6.52
CA VAL A 206 -1.06 -11.59 -6.98
C VAL A 206 -0.64 -12.90 -7.67
N VAL A 207 -0.85 -14.06 -7.05
CA VAL A 207 -0.51 -15.37 -7.63
C VAL A 207 -1.19 -15.57 -8.98
N PHE A 208 -2.49 -15.30 -9.08
CA PHE A 208 -3.25 -15.39 -10.32
C PHE A 208 -2.68 -14.47 -11.40
N SER A 209 -2.35 -13.22 -11.04
CA SER A 209 -1.76 -12.25 -11.98
C SER A 209 -0.43 -12.74 -12.54
N LEU A 210 0.48 -13.20 -11.66
CA LEU A 210 1.80 -13.67 -12.05
C LEU A 210 1.76 -14.96 -12.90
N GLN A 211 0.67 -15.73 -12.83
CA GLN A 211 0.44 -16.94 -13.65
C GLN A 211 -0.18 -16.65 -15.02
N THR A 212 -0.89 -15.53 -15.16
CA THR A 212 -1.75 -15.26 -16.33
C THR A 212 -1.20 -14.17 -17.25
N LEU A 213 -0.39 -13.26 -16.72
CA LEU A 213 0.18 -12.16 -17.49
C LEU A 213 1.31 -12.63 -18.42
N ASN A 214 1.39 -12.00 -19.59
CA ASN A 214 2.49 -12.19 -20.53
C ASN A 214 3.56 -11.11 -20.34
N SER A 215 4.74 -11.36 -20.90
CA SER A 215 5.84 -10.39 -20.88
C SER A 215 5.38 -9.02 -21.37
N GLY A 216 5.63 -7.98 -20.56
CA GLY A 216 5.28 -6.60 -20.89
C GLY A 216 3.87 -6.16 -20.48
N ASP A 217 3.01 -7.06 -20.02
CA ASP A 217 1.64 -6.73 -19.59
C ASP A 217 1.62 -5.85 -18.32
N ALA A 218 0.45 -5.28 -18.04
CA ALA A 218 0.19 -4.42 -16.89
C ALA A 218 -0.81 -5.05 -15.92
N LEU A 219 -0.76 -4.61 -14.66
CA LEU A 219 -1.65 -5.00 -13.58
C LEU A 219 -2.14 -3.76 -12.83
N LEU A 220 -3.45 -3.68 -12.63
CA LEU A 220 -4.12 -2.74 -11.74
C LEU A 220 -4.72 -3.51 -10.57
N LEU A 221 -4.14 -3.32 -9.38
CA LEU A 221 -4.51 -4.06 -8.17
C LEU A 221 -4.92 -3.09 -7.05
N PRO A 222 -6.21 -3.02 -6.69
CA PRO A 222 -6.66 -2.28 -5.52
C PRO A 222 -6.09 -2.87 -4.23
N VAL A 223 -5.57 -2.03 -3.35
CA VAL A 223 -5.07 -2.40 -2.03
C VAL A 223 -5.57 -1.44 -0.96
N PHE A 224 -5.90 -1.96 0.22
CA PHE A 224 -6.46 -1.17 1.32
C PHE A 224 -5.41 -0.29 1.99
N SER A 225 -4.21 -0.86 2.18
CA SER A 225 -2.98 -0.27 2.69
C SER A 225 -1.87 -1.32 2.58
N ALA A 226 -0.63 -0.96 2.89
CA ALA A 226 0.45 -1.92 3.11
C ALA A 226 1.15 -1.65 4.45
N LEU A 227 0.38 -1.70 5.53
CA LEU A 227 0.89 -1.44 6.88
C LEU A 227 1.44 -2.72 7.51
N THR A 228 0.98 -3.89 7.07
CA THR A 228 1.49 -5.18 7.55
C THR A 228 2.70 -5.63 6.75
N ARG A 229 3.51 -6.51 7.36
CA ARG A 229 4.68 -7.10 6.69
C ARG A 229 4.28 -7.98 5.52
N VAL A 230 3.13 -8.65 5.61
CA VAL A 230 2.58 -9.47 4.52
C VAL A 230 2.26 -8.61 3.32
N THR A 231 1.46 -7.55 3.47
CA THR A 231 1.10 -6.70 2.33
C THR A 231 2.28 -5.91 1.79
N ALA A 232 3.19 -5.43 2.66
CA ALA A 232 4.45 -4.82 2.22
C ALA A 232 5.31 -5.79 1.39
N ALA A 233 5.35 -7.07 1.78
CA ALA A 233 6.04 -8.11 1.02
C ALA A 233 5.36 -8.39 -0.33
N LEU A 234 4.03 -8.30 -0.43
CA LEU A 234 3.33 -8.40 -1.72
C LEU A 234 3.72 -7.24 -2.66
N VAL A 235 3.83 -6.01 -2.14
CA VAL A 235 4.33 -4.86 -2.92
C VAL A 235 5.77 -5.11 -3.40
N LEU A 236 6.65 -5.66 -2.56
CA LEU A 236 7.99 -6.06 -2.98
C LEU A 236 7.95 -7.13 -4.08
N CYS A 237 7.08 -8.14 -3.97
CA CYS A 237 6.95 -9.18 -4.99
C CYS A 237 6.54 -8.58 -6.34
N LEU A 238 5.61 -7.61 -6.34
CA LEU A 238 5.26 -6.86 -7.54
C LEU A 238 6.44 -6.03 -8.07
N HIS A 239 7.21 -5.39 -7.19
CA HIS A 239 8.42 -4.66 -7.60
C HIS A 239 9.49 -5.58 -8.23
N VAL A 240 9.61 -6.82 -7.75
CA VAL A 240 10.49 -7.84 -8.37
C VAL A 240 9.99 -8.25 -9.74
N CYS A 241 8.67 -8.33 -9.95
CA CYS A 241 8.06 -8.90 -11.15
C CYS A 241 7.73 -7.88 -12.25
N PHE A 242 7.81 -6.58 -11.99
CA PHE A 242 7.41 -5.54 -12.94
C PHE A 242 8.52 -4.50 -13.15
N ARG A 243 8.58 -3.94 -14.35
CA ARG A 243 9.53 -2.86 -14.70
C ARG A 243 9.27 -1.55 -13.96
N SER A 244 8.04 -1.38 -13.49
CA SER A 244 7.56 -0.15 -12.88
C SER A 244 6.39 -0.46 -11.97
N VAL A 245 6.46 -0.03 -10.71
CA VAL A 245 5.31 -0.06 -9.78
C VAL A 245 5.09 1.34 -9.22
N THR A 246 3.88 1.85 -9.38
CA THR A 246 3.43 3.11 -8.76
C THR A 246 2.06 2.91 -8.11
N PHE A 247 1.49 3.94 -7.49
CA PHE A 247 0.17 3.88 -6.87
C PHE A 247 -0.63 5.15 -7.15
N ARG A 248 -1.96 5.06 -7.05
CA ARG A 248 -2.90 6.18 -7.27
C ARG A 248 -3.91 6.29 -6.13
N CYS A 249 -3.99 7.47 -5.53
CA CYS A 249 -4.94 7.77 -4.45
C CYS A 249 -5.75 9.04 -4.78
N PRO A 250 -7.07 9.07 -4.51
CA PRO A 250 -7.94 7.91 -4.27
C PRO A 250 -8.13 7.07 -5.56
N PRO A 251 -8.53 5.78 -5.47
CA PRO A 251 -8.85 4.99 -6.65
C PRO A 251 -10.14 5.51 -7.35
N PRO A 252 -10.33 5.23 -8.65
CA PRO A 252 -11.48 5.74 -9.42
C PRO A 252 -12.86 5.32 -8.91
N SER A 253 -12.92 4.23 -8.14
CA SER A 253 -14.16 3.78 -7.48
C SER A 253 -14.59 4.68 -6.32
N GLY A 254 -13.74 5.62 -5.88
CA GLY A 254 -14.00 6.48 -4.73
C GLY A 254 -13.87 5.77 -3.37
N ALA A 255 -13.59 4.46 -3.36
CA ALA A 255 -13.35 3.71 -2.14
C ALA A 255 -12.04 4.14 -1.44
N VAL A 256 -11.91 3.80 -0.16
CA VAL A 256 -10.67 4.07 0.60
C VAL A 256 -9.57 3.09 0.24
N GLY A 257 -8.32 3.57 0.21
CA GLY A 257 -7.14 2.79 -0.16
C GLY A 257 -6.45 3.37 -1.39
N THR A 258 -5.86 2.51 -2.22
CA THR A 258 -5.17 2.89 -3.43
C THR A 258 -5.30 1.82 -4.51
N VAL A 259 -4.96 2.15 -5.75
CA VAL A 259 -4.69 1.16 -6.80
C VAL A 259 -3.21 1.15 -7.12
N LEU A 260 -2.58 -0.02 -7.01
CA LEU A 260 -1.23 -0.26 -7.50
C LEU A 260 -1.27 -0.37 -9.01
N VAL A 261 -0.36 0.35 -9.66
CA VAL A 261 -0.18 0.37 -11.12
C VAL A 261 1.15 -0.27 -11.42
N CYS A 262 1.12 -1.52 -11.86
CA CYS A 262 2.30 -2.30 -12.19
C CYS A 262 2.40 -2.44 -13.71
N VAL A 263 3.53 -2.07 -14.30
CA VAL A 263 3.71 -2.01 -15.76
C VAL A 263 4.97 -2.77 -16.18
N GLY A 264 4.84 -3.57 -17.23
CA GLY A 264 5.95 -4.30 -17.82
C GLY A 264 6.28 -5.56 -17.04
N PHE A 265 5.34 -6.51 -16.99
CA PHE A 265 5.52 -7.80 -16.34
C PHE A 265 6.75 -8.55 -16.89
N CYS A 266 7.52 -9.18 -16.00
CA CYS A 266 8.75 -9.93 -16.29
C CYS A 266 8.56 -11.40 -15.84
N PRO A 267 8.14 -12.31 -16.74
CA PRO A 267 7.80 -13.69 -16.39
C PRO A 267 8.95 -14.47 -15.75
N GLU A 268 10.19 -14.24 -16.18
CA GLU A 268 11.38 -14.92 -15.65
C GLU A 268 11.63 -14.53 -14.19
N ALA A 269 11.37 -13.28 -13.83
CA ALA A 269 11.48 -12.82 -12.45
C ALA A 269 10.38 -13.43 -11.57
N ALA A 270 9.16 -13.48 -12.09
CA ALA A 270 8.00 -14.05 -11.41
C ALA A 270 8.12 -15.57 -11.16
N ALA A 271 8.64 -16.31 -12.15
CA ALA A 271 8.85 -17.75 -12.05
C ALA A 271 9.71 -18.16 -10.83
N ARG A 272 10.62 -17.28 -10.39
CA ARG A 272 11.49 -17.54 -9.22
C ARG A 272 10.75 -17.46 -7.89
N ILE A 273 9.75 -16.58 -7.76
CA ILE A 273 9.03 -16.35 -6.50
C ILE A 273 7.68 -17.07 -6.44
N LEU A 274 7.13 -17.44 -7.59
CA LEU A 274 5.78 -18.03 -7.69
C LEU A 274 5.59 -19.30 -6.85
N PRO A 275 6.56 -20.25 -6.76
CA PRO A 275 6.42 -21.42 -5.89
C PRO A 275 6.22 -21.02 -4.42
N LEU A 276 7.06 -20.13 -3.90
CA LEU A 276 6.96 -19.63 -2.54
C LEU A 276 5.63 -18.92 -2.29
N LEU A 277 5.19 -18.05 -3.20
CA LEU A 277 3.90 -17.36 -3.07
C LEU A 277 2.73 -18.33 -3.05
N THR A 278 2.81 -19.40 -3.84
CA THR A 278 1.81 -20.48 -3.85
C THR A 278 1.80 -21.24 -2.52
N ASP A 279 2.98 -21.53 -1.96
CA ASP A 279 3.12 -22.18 -0.65
C ASP A 279 2.58 -21.31 0.50
N VAL A 280 2.88 -20.00 0.47
CA VAL A 280 2.34 -19.02 1.44
C VAL A 280 0.81 -18.97 1.34
N HIS A 281 0.28 -18.91 0.12
CA HIS A 281 -1.17 -18.88 -0.13
C HIS A 281 -1.85 -20.16 0.38
N HIS A 282 -1.22 -21.32 0.15
CA HIS A 282 -1.69 -22.59 0.68
C HIS A 282 -1.65 -22.61 2.21
N CYS A 283 -0.57 -22.12 2.83
CA CYS A 283 -0.44 -21.99 4.27
C CYS A 283 -1.55 -21.12 4.87
N MET A 284 -1.81 -19.94 4.30
CA MET A 284 -2.91 -19.06 4.72
C MET A 284 -4.27 -19.77 4.60
N SER A 285 -4.49 -20.49 3.49
CA SER A 285 -5.73 -21.25 3.27
C SER A 285 -5.95 -22.36 4.30
N GLN A 286 -4.89 -23.05 4.72
CA GLN A 286 -4.97 -24.05 5.78
C GLN A 286 -5.29 -23.44 7.15
N LEU A 287 -4.67 -22.30 7.48
CA LEU A 287 -4.91 -21.59 8.74
C LEU A 287 -6.36 -21.09 8.86
N LEU A 288 -6.98 -20.70 7.75
CA LEU A 288 -8.39 -20.30 7.70
C LEU A 288 -9.34 -21.50 7.83
N ARG A 289 -8.99 -22.68 7.29
CA ARG A 289 -9.83 -23.90 7.34
C ARG A 289 -9.77 -24.64 8.67
N GLY A 290 -8.68 -24.53 9.42
CA GLY A 290 -8.44 -25.26 10.67
C GLY A 290 -9.43 -24.99 11.82
N GLU A 291 -10.40 -24.09 11.62
CA GLU A 291 -11.38 -23.65 12.61
C GLU A 291 -12.75 -24.33 12.50
N GLU A 292 -13.03 -25.08 11.43
CA GLU A 292 -14.35 -25.70 11.21
C GLU A 292 -14.71 -26.78 12.25
N GLY A 293 -13.83 -27.09 13.21
CA GLY A 293 -14.00 -28.13 14.23
C GLY A 293 -14.13 -27.68 15.69
N LYS A 294 -14.08 -26.38 16.02
CA LYS A 294 -14.22 -25.90 17.42
C LYS A 294 -15.16 -24.70 17.52
N SER A 295 -16.12 -24.81 18.43
CA SER A 295 -17.18 -23.85 18.69
C SER A 295 -16.69 -22.43 19.00
N GLN A 296 -17.14 -21.48 18.17
CA GLN A 296 -17.66 -20.16 18.54
C GLN A 296 -16.74 -19.23 19.37
N SER A 297 -15.66 -18.73 18.74
CA SER A 297 -15.16 -17.37 18.97
C SER A 297 -14.39 -16.87 17.74
N CYS A 298 -14.42 -15.56 17.52
CA CYS A 298 -13.89 -14.81 16.39
C CYS A 298 -12.49 -15.23 15.88
N GLY A 299 -12.44 -15.92 14.74
CA GLY A 299 -11.31 -16.01 13.81
C GLY A 299 -10.09 -16.83 14.25
N SER A 300 -9.32 -17.28 13.25
CA SER A 300 -8.12 -18.11 13.43
C SER A 300 -7.20 -17.46 14.45
N ASP A 301 -6.94 -18.17 15.56
CA ASP A 301 -5.97 -17.76 16.57
C ASP A 301 -4.57 -17.53 15.98
N ARG A 302 -4.34 -17.98 14.73
CA ARG A 302 -3.06 -17.91 14.04
C ARG A 302 -3.20 -17.33 12.64
N GLN A 303 -2.20 -16.58 12.23
CA GLN A 303 -2.08 -16.12 10.84
C GLN A 303 -0.62 -16.03 10.42
N VAL A 304 -0.40 -15.92 9.10
CA VAL A 304 0.92 -15.57 8.56
C VAL A 304 1.21 -14.11 8.91
N LEU A 305 2.30 -13.84 9.61
CA LEU A 305 2.70 -12.50 10.01
C LEU A 305 3.78 -11.91 9.11
N GLN A 306 4.53 -12.76 8.40
CA GLN A 306 5.65 -12.36 7.55
C GLN A 306 6.02 -13.54 6.63
N PHE A 307 6.41 -13.24 5.40
CA PHE A 307 7.05 -14.24 4.51
C PHE A 307 8.34 -13.73 3.83
N VAL A 308 8.71 -12.46 4.05
CA VAL A 308 9.94 -11.83 3.57
C VAL A 308 10.68 -11.23 4.77
N PRO A 309 12.02 -11.36 4.87
CA PRO A 309 12.80 -10.74 5.95
C PRO A 309 12.59 -9.23 6.03
N MET A 310 12.57 -8.67 7.24
CA MET A 310 12.35 -7.24 7.44
C MET A 310 13.48 -6.39 6.83
N GLU A 311 14.69 -6.94 6.80
CA GLU A 311 15.87 -6.34 6.19
C GLU A 311 15.62 -6.06 4.70
N GLU A 312 14.90 -6.94 4.02
CA GLU A 312 14.54 -6.76 2.61
C GLU A 312 13.42 -5.75 2.40
N LEU A 313 12.48 -5.64 3.36
CA LEU A 313 11.37 -4.68 3.32
C LEU A 313 11.80 -3.26 3.70
N LEU A 314 12.88 -3.13 4.47
CA LEU A 314 13.39 -1.86 4.98
C LEU A 314 14.58 -1.31 4.17
N THR A 315 14.73 -1.73 2.92
CA THR A 315 15.85 -1.32 2.04
C THR A 315 15.39 -0.61 0.76
N GLY A 316 16.24 0.31 0.31
CA GLY A 316 16.10 1.01 -0.97
C GLY A 316 14.85 1.89 -1.06
N GLY A 317 14.37 2.09 -2.29
CA GLY A 317 13.18 2.91 -2.57
C GLY A 317 11.87 2.31 -2.07
N LEU A 318 11.82 1.01 -1.73
CA LEU A 318 10.60 0.34 -1.27
C LEU A 318 10.07 0.96 0.02
N THR A 319 10.94 1.25 0.99
CA THR A 319 10.51 1.79 2.28
C THR A 319 9.90 3.18 2.13
N GLU A 320 10.52 4.05 1.32
CA GLU A 320 9.98 5.38 1.01
C GLU A 320 8.66 5.29 0.24
N PHE A 321 8.58 4.33 -0.69
CA PHE A 321 7.35 4.05 -1.43
C PHE A 321 6.19 3.65 -0.52
N LEU A 322 6.40 2.66 0.35
CA LEU A 322 5.39 2.19 1.29
C LEU A 322 5.01 3.31 2.28
N TRP A 323 5.99 4.09 2.74
CA TRP A 323 5.74 5.21 3.64
C TRP A 323 4.87 6.27 3.00
N THR A 324 5.17 6.66 1.76
CA THR A 324 4.40 7.65 1.01
C THR A 324 2.99 7.13 0.73
N MET A 325 2.87 5.90 0.24
CA MET A 325 1.60 5.25 -0.07
C MET A 325 0.68 5.17 1.15
N ASN A 326 1.18 4.64 2.27
CA ASN A 326 0.40 4.53 3.49
C ASN A 326 0.02 5.90 4.06
N SER A 327 0.90 6.89 3.93
CA SER A 327 0.63 8.26 4.40
C SER A 327 -0.53 8.89 3.61
N GLU A 328 -0.53 8.80 2.28
CA GLU A 328 -1.63 9.28 1.43
C GLU A 328 -2.95 8.55 1.72
N ILE A 329 -2.91 7.22 1.89
CA ILE A 329 -4.11 6.43 2.25
C ILE A 329 -4.67 6.87 3.61
N ILE A 330 -3.83 6.99 4.63
CA ILE A 330 -4.28 7.38 5.97
C ILE A 330 -4.80 8.83 5.96
N GLN A 331 -4.14 9.73 5.24
CA GLN A 331 -4.58 11.11 5.09
C GLN A 331 -5.99 11.16 4.46
N GLN A 332 -6.22 10.41 3.39
CA GLN A 332 -7.54 10.33 2.76
C GLN A 332 -8.60 9.80 3.74
N LYS A 333 -8.30 8.71 4.45
CA LYS A 333 -9.21 8.11 5.43
C LYS A 333 -9.57 9.11 6.53
N LEU A 334 -8.57 9.78 7.11
CA LEU A 334 -8.79 10.81 8.14
C LEU A 334 -9.55 12.02 7.60
N HIS A 335 -9.26 12.46 6.37
CA HIS A 335 -9.96 13.56 5.72
C HIS A 335 -11.46 13.29 5.60
N LEU A 336 -11.83 12.07 5.17
CA LEU A 336 -13.24 11.66 5.06
C LEU A 336 -13.91 11.54 6.42
N LEU A 337 -13.23 10.97 7.43
CA LEU A 337 -13.76 10.86 8.79
C LEU A 337 -13.96 12.23 9.47
N MET A 338 -13.14 13.21 9.14
CA MET A 338 -13.33 14.59 9.63
C MET A 338 -14.57 15.26 9.03
N GLN A 339 -15.11 14.74 7.91
CA GLN A 339 -16.31 15.27 7.25
C GLN A 339 -17.61 14.58 7.69
N THR A 340 -17.52 13.36 8.22
CA THR A 340 -18.63 12.68 8.90
C THR A 340 -18.86 13.24 10.28
#